data_AF-A0A0R3Q587-F1
#
_entry.id   AF-A0A0R3Q587-F1
#
_cell.length_a   1.000
_cell.length_b   1.000
_cell.length_c   1.000
_cell.angle_alpha   90.00
_cell.angle_beta   90.00
_cell.angle_gamma   90.00
#
_symmetry.space_group_name_H-M   'P 1'
#
loop_
_entity.id
_entity.type
_entity.pdbx_description
1 polymer ?
#
loop_
_entity_poly.entity_id
_entity_poly.type
_entity_poly.pdbx_seq_one_letter_code
_entity_poly.pdbx_strand_id
1 'polypeptide(L)'
;MLQLLLLLHLLLRYSAVGHVALTFPSARFPPLDFLDSARTISPCGVPKPDSPRYTQLYVGESYNFTWRLQYPHQGGYRLSVINETGDVVEQLAPLKGSKYVGLDDQTLQHATVRPTRPCTSCIVLLERQALEWGQAYEFRSCADV
;
A
#
# COMPACT_ATOMS: atom_id res chain seq x y z
N MET A 1 22.45 35.53 1.27
CA MET A 1 22.98 34.14 1.34
C MET A 1 22.33 33.32 2.46
N LEU A 2 22.43 33.72 3.73
CA LEU A 2 21.89 32.95 4.87
C LEU A 2 20.37 32.70 4.81
N GLN A 3 19.60 33.70 4.38
CA GLN A 3 18.14 33.56 4.22
C GLN A 3 17.74 32.57 3.12
N LEU A 4 18.55 32.46 2.04
CA LEU A 4 18.30 31.52 0.95
C LEU A 4 18.60 30.07 1.38
N LEU A 5 19.63 29.87 2.21
CA LEU A 5 19.98 28.59 2.83
C LEU A 5 18.92 28.11 3.84
N LEU A 6 18.39 29.03 4.66
CA LEU A 6 17.27 28.74 5.55
C LEU A 6 16.00 28.37 4.78
N LEU A 7 15.70 29.08 3.68
CA LEU A 7 14.58 28.73 2.79
C LEU A 7 14.79 27.35 2.16
N LEU A 8 16.02 27.03 1.71
CA LEU A 8 16.36 25.73 1.14
C LEU A 8 16.19 24.60 2.16
N HIS A 9 16.60 24.81 3.42
CA HIS A 9 16.38 23.84 4.50
C HIS A 9 14.90 23.67 4.88
N LEU A 10 14.08 24.72 4.80
CA LEU A 10 12.62 24.64 4.97
C LEU A 10 11.92 23.96 3.76
N LEU A 11 12.52 24.05 2.57
CA LEU A 11 12.05 23.39 1.34
C LEU A 11 12.49 21.93 1.25
N LEU A 12 13.59 21.55 1.92
CA LEU A 12 13.98 20.17 2.24
C LEU A 12 13.04 19.62 3.34
N ARG A 13 11.73 19.69 3.10
CA ARG A 13 10.77 18.98 3.94
C ARG A 13 11.10 17.50 3.87
N TYR A 14 11.25 16.89 5.04
CA TYR A 14 11.48 15.47 5.21
C TYR A 14 10.50 14.66 4.36
N SER A 15 11.01 14.09 3.27
CA SER A 15 10.35 12.99 2.59
C SER A 15 10.41 11.80 3.53
N ALA A 16 9.42 11.65 4.41
CA ALA A 16 9.24 10.41 5.14
C ALA A 16 8.87 9.34 4.10
N VAL A 17 9.83 8.46 3.80
CA VAL A 17 9.64 7.35 2.90
C VAL A 17 9.32 6.13 3.76
N GLY A 18 8.04 5.82 3.87
CA GLY A 18 7.58 4.62 4.54
C GLY A 18 7.95 3.30 3.89
N HIS A 19 8.26 2.32 4.74
CA HIS A 19 8.90 1.06 4.43
C HIS A 19 8.24 0.25 3.31
N VAL A 20 6.94 0.04 3.49
CA VAL A 20 6.06 -0.66 2.56
C VAL A 20 4.95 0.32 2.22
N ALA A 21 4.97 0.85 1.00
CA ALA A 21 3.91 1.75 0.56
C ALA A 21 3.66 1.61 -0.95
N LEU A 22 2.38 1.61 -1.33
CA LEU A 22 1.99 1.66 -2.73
C LEU A 22 2.55 2.93 -3.40
N THR A 23 3.18 2.75 -4.55
CA THR A 23 3.62 3.82 -5.45
C THR A 23 2.68 3.97 -6.63
N PHE A 24 2.04 2.87 -7.06
CA PHE A 24 0.90 2.89 -7.96
C PHE A 24 -0.09 1.77 -7.60
N PRO A 25 -1.39 2.06 -7.42
CA PRO A 25 -1.98 3.40 -7.30
C PRO A 25 -1.36 4.20 -6.15
N SER A 26 -1.52 5.53 -6.18
CA SER A 26 -0.83 6.41 -5.21
C SER A 26 -1.28 6.11 -3.78
N ALA A 27 -0.35 5.77 -2.88
CA ALA A 27 -0.68 5.58 -1.48
C ALA A 27 -1.34 6.82 -0.86
N ARG A 28 -2.21 6.57 0.11
CA ARG A 28 -2.89 7.57 0.92
C ARG A 28 -1.87 8.39 1.71
N PHE A 29 -2.09 9.71 1.76
CA PHE A 29 -1.26 10.63 2.54
C PHE A 29 -1.71 10.65 4.01
N PRO A 30 -0.78 10.77 4.98
CA PRO A 30 0.67 10.72 4.80
C PRO A 30 1.16 9.30 4.52
N PRO A 31 2.11 9.09 3.58
CA PRO A 31 2.68 7.78 3.28
C PRO A 31 3.72 7.41 4.35
N LEU A 32 3.25 7.29 5.60
CA LEU A 32 4.06 7.09 6.79
C LEU A 32 4.85 5.80 6.71
N ASP A 33 5.97 5.82 7.43
CA ASP A 33 6.74 4.64 7.72
C ASP A 33 6.09 3.79 8.82
N PHE A 34 6.33 2.48 8.80
CA PHE A 34 5.88 1.53 9.81
C PHE A 34 4.36 1.45 10.04
N LEU A 35 3.58 1.35 8.95
CA LEU A 35 2.16 0.99 9.04
C LEU A 35 1.98 -0.52 9.28
N ASP A 36 2.51 -1.01 10.40
CA ASP A 36 2.46 -2.43 10.76
C ASP A 36 1.23 -2.80 11.60
N SER A 37 0.94 -4.10 11.63
CA SER A 37 -0.21 -4.67 12.32
C SER A 37 -0.13 -4.64 13.84
N ALA A 38 1.05 -4.43 14.44
CA ALA A 38 1.22 -4.36 15.87
C ALA A 38 0.94 -2.95 16.42
N ARG A 39 1.21 -1.90 15.64
CA ARG A 39 1.15 -0.50 16.09
C ARG A 39 0.06 0.32 15.42
N THR A 40 -0.50 -0.16 14.31
CA THR A 40 -1.48 0.62 13.53
C THR A 40 -2.81 -0.11 13.35
N ILE A 41 -3.88 0.68 13.25
CA ILE A 41 -5.25 0.18 13.17
C ILE A 41 -5.59 -0.18 11.72
N SER A 42 -6.17 -1.37 11.52
CA SER A 42 -6.67 -1.81 10.22
C SER A 42 -7.81 -0.91 9.69
N PRO A 43 -8.01 -0.82 8.36
CA PRO A 43 -7.26 -1.51 7.31
C PRO A 43 -5.98 -0.77 6.90
N CYS A 44 -5.93 0.55 7.03
CA CYS A 44 -4.91 1.37 6.37
C CYS A 44 -3.80 1.91 7.29
N GLY A 45 -3.96 1.84 8.61
CA GLY A 45 -3.04 2.46 9.57
C GLY A 45 -3.04 3.99 9.59
N VAL A 46 -3.60 4.63 8.56
CA VAL A 46 -3.80 6.08 8.43
C VAL A 46 -5.26 6.42 8.14
N PRO A 47 -5.77 7.56 8.67
CA PRO A 47 -7.13 8.02 8.37
C PRO A 47 -7.26 8.40 6.90
N LYS A 48 -8.49 8.37 6.37
CA LYS A 48 -8.80 8.94 5.06
C LYS A 48 -8.54 10.46 5.11
N PRO A 49 -7.77 11.04 4.16
CA PRO A 49 -7.53 12.48 4.15
C PRO A 49 -8.81 13.23 3.75
N ASP A 50 -8.93 14.49 4.18
CA ASP A 50 -10.08 15.34 3.85
C ASP A 50 -10.26 15.57 2.34
N SER A 51 -9.16 15.50 1.59
CA SER A 51 -9.14 15.58 0.12
C SER A 51 -8.41 14.36 -0.45
N PRO A 52 -9.11 13.21 -0.57
CA PRO A 52 -8.52 11.98 -1.10
C PRO A 52 -8.21 12.11 -2.59
N ARG A 53 -7.09 11.53 -3.00
CA ARG A 53 -6.67 11.48 -4.39
C ARG A 53 -6.99 10.10 -4.97
N TYR A 54 -8.07 10.03 -5.73
CA TYR A 54 -8.50 8.80 -6.38
C TYR A 54 -7.67 8.50 -7.63
N THR A 55 -7.21 7.26 -7.76
CA THR A 55 -6.65 6.73 -9.01
C THR A 55 -7.75 5.98 -9.76
N GLN A 56 -8.17 6.49 -10.90
CA GLN A 56 -9.22 5.86 -11.71
C GLN A 56 -8.70 4.57 -12.36
N LEU A 57 -9.41 3.47 -12.16
CA LEU A 57 -9.13 2.16 -12.75
C LEU A 57 -10.36 1.66 -13.52
N TYR A 58 -10.13 1.06 -14.67
CA TYR A 58 -11.17 0.43 -15.48
C TYR A 58 -11.21 -1.07 -15.19
N VAL A 59 -12.41 -1.57 -14.85
CA VAL A 59 -12.63 -3.01 -14.71
C VAL A 59 -12.34 -3.73 -16.01
N GLY A 60 -11.64 -4.86 -15.92
CA GLY A 60 -11.18 -5.61 -17.08
C GLY A 60 -9.95 -5.01 -17.76
N GLU A 61 -9.27 -4.03 -17.20
CA GLU A 61 -7.92 -3.65 -17.63
C GLU A 61 -6.86 -4.24 -16.70
N SER A 62 -5.68 -4.48 -17.27
CA SER A 62 -4.53 -4.96 -16.51
C SER A 62 -3.67 -3.78 -16.09
N TYR A 63 -3.35 -3.72 -14.80
CA TYR A 63 -2.53 -2.67 -14.21
C TYR A 63 -1.31 -3.29 -13.53
N ASN A 64 -0.16 -2.63 -13.64
CA ASN A 64 1.01 -2.99 -12.85
C ASN A 64 0.99 -2.18 -11.55
N PHE A 65 0.47 -2.77 -10.49
CA PHE A 65 0.52 -2.15 -9.17
C PHE A 65 1.95 -2.24 -8.66
N THR A 66 2.47 -1.13 -8.14
CA THR A 66 3.84 -1.03 -7.65
C THR A 66 3.84 -0.54 -6.22
N TRP A 67 4.82 -0.98 -5.45
CA TRP A 67 5.08 -0.50 -4.10
C TRP A 67 6.57 -0.38 -3.89
N ARG A 68 6.95 0.49 -2.96
CA ARG A 68 8.32 0.51 -2.44
C ARG A 68 8.46 -0.48 -1.30
N LEU A 69 9.64 -1.08 -1.20
CA LEU A 69 10.06 -1.99 -0.14
C LEU A 69 11.52 -1.69 0.19
N GLN A 70 11.79 -0.93 1.26
CA GLN A 70 13.18 -0.56 1.61
C GLN A 70 13.97 -1.72 2.23
N TYR A 71 13.32 -2.66 2.91
CA TYR A 71 13.94 -3.84 3.52
C TYR A 71 13.05 -5.06 3.23
N PRO A 72 13.56 -6.07 2.52
CA PRO A 72 12.80 -7.28 2.26
C PRO A 72 12.42 -8.02 3.55
N HIS A 73 11.21 -8.58 3.57
CA HIS A 73 10.63 -9.27 4.71
C HIS A 73 10.24 -10.72 4.38
N GLN A 74 10.27 -11.62 5.36
CA GLN A 74 9.83 -13.00 5.15
C GLN A 74 8.32 -13.10 4.93
N GLY A 75 7.91 -14.06 4.10
CA GLY A 75 6.51 -14.26 3.71
C GLY A 75 6.15 -13.57 2.41
N GLY A 76 4.86 -13.44 2.13
CA GLY A 76 4.36 -12.93 0.86
C GLY A 76 3.59 -11.62 0.97
N TYR A 77 2.90 -11.27 -0.12
CA TYR A 77 2.00 -10.12 -0.19
C TYR A 77 0.58 -10.53 -0.60
N ARG A 78 -0.39 -9.67 -0.26
CA ARG A 78 -1.78 -9.74 -0.68
C ARG A 78 -2.21 -8.37 -1.20
N LEU A 79 -2.94 -8.36 -2.31
CA LEU A 79 -3.58 -7.19 -2.87
C LEU A 79 -5.08 -7.42 -2.92
N SER A 80 -5.84 -6.48 -2.36
CA SER A 80 -7.31 -6.53 -2.35
C SER A 80 -7.89 -5.16 -2.66
N VAL A 81 -9.11 -5.13 -3.19
CA VAL A 81 -9.97 -3.96 -3.24
C VAL A 81 -10.98 -4.09 -2.09
N ILE A 82 -11.05 -3.08 -1.24
CA ILE A 82 -12.00 -2.98 -0.14
C ILE A 82 -12.90 -1.75 -0.33
N ASN A 83 -14.08 -1.78 0.26
CA ASN A 83 -14.97 -0.61 0.32
C ASN A 83 -14.59 0.30 1.50
N GLU A 84 -15.35 1.38 1.72
CA GLU A 84 -15.09 2.35 2.79
C GLU A 84 -15.28 1.79 4.21
N THR A 85 -16.08 0.73 4.38
CA THR A 85 -16.27 0.04 5.67
C THR A 85 -15.16 -0.97 5.95
N GLY A 86 -14.31 -1.27 4.97
CA GLY A 86 -13.21 -2.24 5.07
C GLY A 86 -13.58 -3.66 4.62
N ASP A 87 -14.78 -3.88 4.09
CA ASP A 87 -15.19 -5.16 3.54
C ASP A 87 -14.49 -5.40 2.20
N VAL A 88 -14.05 -6.64 1.97
CA VAL A 88 -13.39 -7.05 0.74
C VAL A 88 -14.39 -7.09 -0.41
N VAL A 89 -14.17 -6.24 -1.41
CA VAL A 89 -14.91 -6.21 -2.69
C VAL A 89 -14.35 -7.27 -3.63
N GLU A 90 -13.02 -7.32 -3.75
CA GLU A 90 -12.30 -8.23 -4.64
C GLU A 90 -10.90 -8.52 -4.10
N GLN A 91 -10.45 -9.77 -4.20
CA GLN A 91 -9.06 -10.13 -3.96
C GLN A 91 -8.33 -10.19 -5.30
N LEU A 92 -7.32 -9.33 -5.48
CA LEU A 92 -6.57 -9.19 -6.74
C LEU A 92 -5.38 -10.17 -6.82
N ALA A 93 -4.75 -10.44 -5.67
CA ALA A 93 -3.67 -11.42 -5.56
C ALA A 93 -3.56 -11.93 -4.11
N PRO A 94 -3.45 -13.24 -3.85
CA PRO A 94 -3.61 -14.39 -4.77
C PRO A 94 -5.00 -14.51 -5.39
N LEU A 95 -5.10 -15.12 -6.57
CA LEU A 95 -6.40 -15.44 -7.20
C LEU A 95 -6.99 -16.78 -6.72
N LYS A 96 -6.17 -17.72 -6.23
CA LYS A 96 -6.63 -19.06 -5.80
C LYS A 96 -5.76 -19.62 -4.67
N GLY A 97 -6.38 -20.37 -3.76
CA GLY A 97 -5.75 -21.37 -2.88
C GLY A 97 -4.91 -20.85 -1.70
N SER A 98 -4.07 -19.83 -1.90
CA SER A 98 -3.22 -19.27 -0.85
C SER A 98 -3.79 -17.98 -0.25
N LYS A 99 -3.30 -17.57 0.93
CA LYS A 99 -3.61 -16.26 1.53
C LYS A 99 -2.68 -15.14 1.02
N TYR A 100 -1.45 -15.50 0.63
CA TYR A 100 -0.39 -14.61 0.15
C TYR A 100 0.29 -15.22 -1.09
N VAL A 101 0.92 -14.37 -1.90
CA VAL A 101 1.76 -14.71 -3.07
C VAL A 101 3.16 -14.11 -2.95
N GLY A 102 4.07 -14.46 -3.85
CA GLY A 102 5.45 -13.96 -3.84
C GLY A 102 6.30 -14.54 -2.70
N LEU A 103 6.01 -15.78 -2.30
CA LEU A 103 6.77 -16.48 -1.24
C LEU A 103 8.18 -16.87 -1.69
N ASP A 104 8.36 -17.02 -3.01
CA ASP A 104 9.58 -17.38 -3.72
C ASP A 104 10.50 -16.19 -3.99
N ASP A 105 9.94 -14.98 -4.13
CA ASP A 105 10.69 -13.73 -4.26
C ASP A 105 10.15 -12.64 -3.34
N GLN A 106 10.85 -12.48 -2.21
CA GLN A 106 10.50 -11.53 -1.15
C GLN A 106 10.89 -10.09 -1.49
N THR A 107 11.60 -9.87 -2.60
CA THR A 107 12.07 -8.55 -3.05
C THR A 107 11.12 -7.88 -4.05
N LEU A 108 10.05 -8.59 -4.45
CA LEU A 108 9.05 -8.07 -5.36
C LEU A 108 8.48 -6.73 -4.88
N GLN A 109 8.42 -5.80 -5.83
CA GLN A 109 7.93 -4.42 -5.66
C GLN A 109 6.79 -4.10 -6.63
N HIS A 110 6.23 -5.11 -7.28
CA HIS A 110 5.13 -4.95 -8.21
C HIS A 110 4.34 -6.24 -8.42
N ALA A 111 3.10 -6.08 -8.91
CA ALA A 111 2.24 -7.16 -9.34
C ALA A 111 1.32 -6.68 -10.46
N THR A 112 1.20 -7.48 -11.52
CA THR A 112 0.17 -7.26 -12.54
C THR A 112 -1.15 -7.81 -12.05
N VAL A 113 -2.16 -6.93 -11.92
CA VAL A 113 -3.50 -7.24 -11.44
C VAL A 113 -4.54 -6.81 -12.47
N ARG A 114 -5.72 -7.40 -12.41
CA ARG A 114 -6.83 -7.08 -13.30
C ARG A 114 -8.13 -7.03 -12.50
N PRO A 115 -8.52 -5.85 -11.98
CA PRO A 115 -9.79 -5.69 -11.28
C PRO A 115 -10.96 -6.11 -12.17
N THR A 116 -11.91 -6.86 -11.63
CA THR A 116 -13.08 -7.38 -12.38
C THR A 116 -14.41 -6.90 -11.81
N ARG A 117 -14.42 -6.40 -10.56
CA ARG A 117 -15.63 -5.93 -9.90
C ARG A 117 -15.65 -4.40 -9.84
N PRO A 118 -16.72 -3.76 -10.35
CA PRO A 118 -16.84 -2.30 -10.27
C PRO A 118 -17.16 -1.89 -8.83
N CYS A 119 -16.60 -0.77 -8.41
CA CYS A 119 -16.97 -0.11 -7.17
C CYS A 119 -16.63 1.38 -7.20
N THR A 120 -17.19 2.14 -6.27
CA THR A 120 -17.02 3.60 -6.18
C THR A 120 -16.38 3.95 -4.86
N SER A 121 -15.39 4.84 -4.90
CA SER A 121 -14.65 5.31 -3.72
C SER A 121 -14.04 4.14 -2.94
N CYS A 122 -13.44 3.21 -3.68
CA CYS A 122 -12.83 2.01 -3.13
C CYS A 122 -11.39 2.29 -2.70
N ILE A 123 -10.81 1.27 -2.06
CA ILE A 123 -9.45 1.34 -1.56
C ILE A 123 -8.72 0.08 -2.02
N VAL A 124 -7.58 0.25 -2.69
CA VAL A 124 -6.62 -0.83 -2.87
C VAL A 124 -5.83 -0.97 -1.59
N LEU A 125 -5.84 -2.17 -1.00
CA LEU A 125 -5.07 -2.55 0.18
C LEU A 125 -3.95 -3.51 -0.24
N LEU A 126 -2.71 -3.10 0.03
CA LEU A 126 -1.53 -3.95 0.06
C LEU A 126 -1.27 -4.40 1.49
N GLU A 127 -1.12 -5.70 1.68
CA GLU A 127 -0.62 -6.31 2.91
C GLU A 127 0.64 -7.10 2.60
N ARG A 128 1.72 -6.83 3.34
CA ARG A 128 3.03 -7.46 3.18
C ARG A 128 3.44 -8.11 4.49
N GLN A 129 3.64 -9.42 4.50
CA GLN A 129 4.07 -10.13 5.71
C GLN A 129 5.51 -9.78 6.09
N ALA A 130 5.81 -9.85 7.39
CA ALA A 130 7.16 -9.90 7.95
C ALA A 130 7.25 -11.02 9.00
N LEU A 131 7.29 -12.26 8.51
CA LEU A 131 7.18 -13.47 9.33
C LEU A 131 8.35 -13.65 10.30
N GLU A 132 9.49 -13.02 10.04
CA GLU A 132 10.62 -12.94 10.96
C GLU A 132 10.29 -12.16 12.25
N TRP A 133 9.22 -11.36 12.26
CA TRP A 133 8.76 -10.59 13.42
C TRP A 133 7.46 -11.12 14.03
N GLY A 134 6.84 -12.12 13.41
CA GLY A 134 5.67 -12.82 13.95
C GLY A 134 4.78 -13.42 12.87
N GLN A 135 4.06 -14.50 13.23
CA GLN A 135 3.22 -15.25 12.27
C GLN A 135 2.03 -14.46 11.70
N ALA A 136 1.64 -13.37 12.36
CA ALA A 136 0.58 -12.45 11.93
C ALA A 136 1.09 -11.00 11.77
N TYR A 137 2.42 -10.81 11.71
CA TYR A 137 3.01 -9.50 11.54
C TYR A 137 2.98 -9.10 10.07
N GLU A 138 2.37 -7.95 9.79
CA GLU A 138 2.15 -7.45 8.43
C GLU A 138 2.31 -5.94 8.38
N PHE A 139 2.84 -5.42 7.27
CA PHE A 139 2.73 -4.02 6.89
C PHE A 139 1.54 -3.80 5.97
N ARG A 140 0.95 -2.62 6.03
CA ARG A 140 -0.24 -2.25 5.27
C ARG A 140 -0.01 -0.97 4.48
N SER A 141 -0.58 -0.88 3.29
CA SER A 141 -0.65 0.36 2.52
C SER A 141 -1.96 0.45 1.77
N CYS A 142 -2.60 1.61 1.81
CA CYS A 142 -3.85 1.88 1.13
C CYS A 142 -3.69 2.93 0.04
N ALA A 143 -4.44 2.80 -1.03
CA ALA A 143 -4.59 3.80 -2.08
C ALA A 143 -6.07 3.94 -2.46
N ASP A 144 -6.55 5.17 -2.58
CA ASP A 144 -7.94 5.46 -2.94
C ASP A 144 -8.12 5.30 -4.47
N VAL A 145 -9.11 4.51 -4.90
CA VAL A 145 -9.40 4.17 -6.31
C VAL A 145 -10.88 4.31 -6.68
#